data_AF-A0A7C5QB73-F1
#
_entry.id   AF-A0A7C5QB73-F1
#
_cell.length_a   1.000
_cell.length_b   1.000
_cell.length_c   1.000
_cell.angle_alpha   90.00
_cell.angle_beta   90.00
_cell.angle_gamma   90.00
#
_symmetry.space_group_name_H-M   'P 1'
#
loop_
_entity.id
_entity.type
_entity.pdbx_description
1 polymer ?
#
loop_
_entity_poly.entity_id
_entity_poly.type
_entity_poly.pdbx_seq_one_letter_code
_entity_poly.pdbx_strand_id
1 'polypeptide(L)'
;MKMGENVLALQELNGYLEEGKSELSSKEKQIVMDVIFEILQKVGILRFYNIPGGAEIIIDGQVNSEARMGKDVYVEPGTHVVSAMSSTDKLLMRQEIYLNPGETKEIDVSTYSKSPVETKPEETTQIPGWQEIKEKKKRNIKVL
;
A
#
# COMPACT_ATOMS: atom_id res chain seq x y z
N MET A 1 -15.40 -0.88 -11.61
CA MET A 1 -15.15 -1.50 -10.30
C MET A 1 -16.14 -0.90 -9.31
N LYS A 2 -16.75 -1.68 -8.42
CA LYS A 2 -17.47 -1.09 -7.28
C LYS A 2 -16.41 -0.69 -6.28
N MET A 3 -16.21 0.61 -6.12
CA MET A 3 -15.38 1.12 -5.03
C MET A 3 -16.02 0.65 -3.71
N GLY A 4 -15.20 0.16 -2.78
CA GLY A 4 -15.74 -0.37 -1.53
C GLY A 4 -16.34 0.74 -0.68
N GLU A 5 -17.22 0.36 0.24
CA GLU A 5 -18.05 1.31 1.00
C GLU A 5 -17.22 2.32 1.79
N ASN A 6 -16.08 1.87 2.35
CA ASN A 6 -15.18 2.73 3.12
C ASN A 6 -14.45 3.73 2.22
N VAL A 7 -13.96 3.29 1.06
CA VAL A 7 -13.29 4.19 0.10
C VAL A 7 -14.26 5.23 -0.46
N LEU A 8 -15.50 4.82 -0.76
CA LEU A 8 -16.56 5.74 -1.20
C LEU A 8 -16.91 6.78 -0.13
N ALA A 9 -17.13 6.33 1.11
CA ALA A 9 -17.44 7.22 2.22
C ALA A 9 -16.30 8.22 2.46
N LEU A 10 -15.04 7.78 2.36
CA LEU A 10 -13.89 8.66 2.51
C LEU A 10 -13.82 9.73 1.41
N GLN A 11 -14.13 9.38 0.16
CA GLN A 11 -14.16 10.34 -0.95
C GLN A 11 -15.27 11.39 -0.75
N GLU A 12 -16.46 10.95 -0.32
CA GLU A 12 -17.59 11.84 -0.04
C GLU A 12 -17.27 12.80 1.12
N LEU A 13 -16.75 12.28 2.24
CA LEU A 13 -16.39 13.10 3.41
C LEU A 13 -15.25 14.08 3.12
N ASN A 14 -14.23 13.68 2.34
CA ASN A 14 -13.21 14.62 1.86
C ASN A 14 -13.84 15.71 0.97
N GLY A 15 -14.80 15.36 0.12
CA GLY A 15 -15.58 16.32 -0.65
C GLY A 15 -16.28 17.36 0.24
N TYR A 16 -16.89 16.95 1.35
CA TYR A 16 -17.51 17.87 2.31
C TYR A 16 -16.54 18.87 2.95
N LEU A 17 -15.25 18.54 3.03
CA LEU A 17 -14.22 19.37 3.64
C LEU A 17 -13.52 20.28 2.63
N GLU A 18 -13.26 19.75 1.43
CA GLU A 18 -12.57 20.47 0.36
C GLU A 18 -13.52 21.37 -0.44
N GLU A 19 -14.71 20.87 -0.75
CA GLU A 19 -15.74 21.69 -1.35
C GLU A 19 -16.39 22.50 -0.22
N GLY A 20 -16.23 23.82 -0.25
CA GLY A 20 -16.96 24.77 0.60
C GLY A 20 -18.49 24.76 0.38
N LYS A 21 -19.06 23.64 -0.10
CA LYS A 21 -20.49 23.38 -0.27
C LYS A 21 -21.22 23.18 1.05
N SER A 22 -20.51 23.18 2.18
CA SER A 22 -21.14 23.21 3.50
C SER A 22 -20.44 24.23 4.40
N GLU A 23 -21.21 25.18 4.94
CA GLU A 23 -20.79 26.06 6.04
C GLU A 23 -20.72 25.24 7.34
N LEU A 24 -19.94 24.14 7.35
CA LEU A 24 -19.77 23.36 8.56
C LEU A 24 -19.13 24.25 9.63
N SER A 25 -19.77 24.29 10.79
CA SER A 25 -19.16 24.83 11.99
C SER A 25 -17.89 24.07 12.32
N SER A 26 -17.00 24.68 13.12
CA SER A 26 -15.77 24.00 13.56
C SER A 26 -16.05 22.66 14.27
N LYS A 27 -17.20 22.56 14.96
CA LYS A 27 -17.61 21.32 15.65
C LYS A 27 -17.99 20.23 14.64
N GLU A 28 -18.72 20.56 13.59
CA GLU A 28 -19.11 19.60 12.56
C GLU A 28 -17.90 19.16 11.73
N LYS A 29 -16.98 20.07 11.42
CA LYS A 29 -15.70 19.72 10.78
C LYS A 29 -14.91 18.73 11.63
N GLN A 30 -14.87 18.91 12.94
CA GLN A 30 -14.20 17.97 13.84
C GLN A 30 -14.86 16.60 13.80
N ILE A 31 -16.19 16.52 13.81
CA ILE A 31 -16.91 15.24 13.70
C ILE A 31 -16.57 14.54 12.37
N VAL A 32 -16.56 15.28 11.25
CA VAL A 32 -16.18 14.72 9.94
C VAL A 32 -14.74 14.24 9.94
N MET A 33 -13.80 15.00 10.53
CA MET A 33 -12.41 14.59 10.70
C MET A 33 -12.27 13.31 11.52
N ASP A 34 -13.01 13.18 12.63
CA ASP A 34 -12.96 12.00 13.49
C ASP A 34 -13.46 10.75 12.73
N VAL A 35 -14.56 10.88 11.97
CA VAL A 35 -15.08 9.79 11.12
C VAL A 35 -14.09 9.43 10.01
N ILE A 36 -13.48 10.42 9.36
CA ILE A 36 -12.43 10.18 8.37
C ILE A 36 -11.28 9.39 8.98
N PHE A 37 -10.82 9.77 10.18
CA PHE A 37 -9.73 9.09 10.87
C PHE A 37 -10.08 7.61 11.14
N GLU A 38 -11.31 7.32 11.56
CA GLU A 38 -11.78 5.94 11.74
C GLU A 38 -11.82 5.14 10.43
N ILE A 39 -12.25 5.77 9.33
CA ILE A 39 -12.30 5.13 8.00
C ILE A 39 -10.89 4.88 7.47
N LEU A 40 -9.94 5.79 7.71
CA LEU A 40 -8.54 5.62 7.30
C LEU A 40 -7.91 4.36 7.88
N GLN A 41 -8.35 3.90 9.06
CA GLN A 41 -7.88 2.63 9.65
C GLN A 41 -8.44 1.38 8.95
N LYS A 42 -9.41 1.54 8.05
CA LYS A 42 -10.11 0.45 7.35
C LYS A 42 -9.79 0.36 5.86
N VAL A 43 -9.02 1.31 5.32
CA VAL A 43 -8.64 1.36 3.90
C VAL A 43 -7.12 1.25 3.76
N GLY A 44 -6.66 0.87 2.58
CA GLY A 44 -5.26 1.00 2.18
C GLY A 44 -4.98 2.36 1.56
N ILE A 45 -3.77 2.90 1.75
CA ILE A 45 -3.33 4.17 1.20
C ILE A 45 -2.12 3.93 0.27
N LEU A 46 -2.23 4.40 -0.96
CA LEU A 46 -1.13 4.41 -1.93
C LEU A 46 -0.63 5.85 -2.14
N ARG A 47 0.68 6.05 -1.96
CA ARG A 47 1.37 7.32 -2.23
C ARG A 47 2.36 7.15 -3.36
N PHE A 48 2.23 7.97 -4.38
CA PHE A 48 3.06 7.88 -5.58
C PHE A 48 4.13 8.97 -5.59
N TYR A 49 5.34 8.59 -5.98
CA TYR A 49 6.49 9.47 -6.11
C TYR A 49 7.19 9.27 -7.46
N ASN A 50 7.90 10.32 -7.90
CA ASN A 50 8.64 10.35 -9.16
C ASN A 50 7.82 9.96 -10.40
N ILE A 51 6.54 10.34 -10.45
CA ILE A 51 5.66 10.10 -11.60
C ILE A 51 6.20 10.89 -12.80
N PRO A 52 6.65 10.23 -13.88
CA PRO A 52 7.11 10.94 -15.07
C PRO A 52 5.99 11.79 -15.67
N GLY A 53 6.34 12.93 -16.26
CA GLY A 53 5.36 13.84 -16.85
C GLY A 53 4.50 13.15 -17.91
N GLY A 54 3.18 13.24 -17.75
CA GLY A 54 2.21 12.61 -18.65
C GLY A 54 2.07 11.09 -18.47
N ALA A 55 2.60 10.51 -17.40
CA ALA A 55 2.31 9.13 -17.06
C ALA A 55 0.92 8.99 -16.44
N GLU A 56 0.22 7.92 -16.82
CA GLU A 56 -1.06 7.51 -16.26
C GLU A 56 -0.84 6.38 -15.26
N ILE A 57 -1.44 6.52 -14.08
CA ILE A 57 -1.47 5.45 -13.08
C ILE A 57 -2.75 4.66 -13.25
N ILE A 58 -2.60 3.34 -13.28
CA ILE A 58 -3.68 2.38 -13.47
C ILE A 58 -3.68 1.45 -12.27
N ILE A 59 -4.80 1.40 -11.56
CA ILE A 59 -5.00 0.52 -10.40
C ILE A 59 -6.12 -0.46 -10.76
N ASP A 60 -5.84 -1.76 -10.64
CA ASP A 60 -6.76 -2.85 -11.00
C ASP A 60 -7.35 -2.73 -12.40
N GLY A 61 -6.54 -2.22 -13.34
CA GLY A 61 -6.91 -2.04 -14.74
C GLY A 61 -7.76 -0.79 -15.03
N GLN A 62 -7.95 0.11 -14.06
CA GLN A 62 -8.64 1.39 -14.27
C GLN A 62 -7.69 2.58 -14.12
N VAL A 63 -7.75 3.52 -15.06
CA VAL A 63 -7.00 4.79 -14.96
C VAL A 63 -7.49 5.55 -13.73
N ASN A 64 -6.55 5.90 -12.86
CA ASN A 64 -6.81 6.70 -11.67
C ASN A 64 -6.32 8.13 -11.91
N SER A 65 -7.25 9.03 -12.22
CA SER A 65 -6.96 10.45 -12.50
C SER A 65 -6.54 11.23 -11.25
N GLU A 66 -6.75 10.68 -10.05
CA GLU A 66 -6.35 11.30 -8.80
C GLU A 66 -4.91 10.95 -8.39
N ALA A 67 -4.35 9.88 -8.93
CA ALA A 67 -3.00 9.42 -8.64
C ALA A 67 -1.95 10.39 -9.22
N ARG A 68 -1.54 11.34 -8.39
CA ARG A 68 -0.52 12.34 -8.68
C ARG A 68 0.45 12.44 -7.51
N MET A 69 1.65 12.97 -7.77
CA MET A 69 2.70 13.06 -6.77
C MET A 69 2.20 13.81 -5.52
N GLY A 70 2.36 13.18 -4.35
CA GLY A 70 1.96 13.75 -3.06
C GLY A 70 0.44 13.75 -2.78
N LYS A 71 -0.38 13.07 -3.59
CA LYS A 71 -1.79 12.83 -3.28
C LYS A 71 -2.00 11.38 -2.85
N ASP A 72 -2.71 11.20 -1.74
CA ASP A 72 -3.10 9.90 -1.22
C ASP A 72 -4.20 9.31 -2.11
N VAL A 73 -4.01 8.06 -2.52
CA VAL A 73 -5.01 7.28 -3.25
C VAL A 73 -5.51 6.17 -2.34
N TYR A 74 -6.81 6.17 -2.08
CA TYR A 74 -7.45 5.21 -1.19
C TYR A 74 -7.95 4.00 -1.98
N VAL A 75 -7.66 2.81 -1.45
CA VAL A 75 -8.11 1.53 -2.00
C VAL A 75 -8.63 0.65 -0.88
N GLU A 76 -9.44 -0.35 -1.22
CA GLU A 76 -9.85 -1.35 -0.23
C GLU A 76 -8.61 -2.13 0.27
N PRO A 77 -8.65 -2.74 1.46
CA PRO A 77 -7.59 -3.65 1.87
C PRO A 77 -7.55 -4.88 0.95
N GLY A 78 -6.35 -5.42 0.76
CA GLY A 78 -6.11 -6.60 -0.08
C GLY A 78 -5.09 -6.35 -1.17
N THR A 79 -5.12 -7.20 -2.19
CA THR A 79 -4.15 -7.19 -3.28
C THR A 79 -4.63 -6.33 -4.44
N HIS A 80 -3.79 -5.38 -4.85
CA HIS A 80 -4.02 -4.48 -5.97
C HIS A 80 -2.92 -4.59 -7.00
N VAL A 81 -3.31 -4.54 -8.28
CA VAL A 81 -2.35 -4.46 -9.39
C VAL A 81 -2.19 -3.00 -9.77
N VAL A 82 -1.03 -2.44 -9.46
CA VAL A 82 -0.67 -1.07 -9.80
C VAL A 82 0.23 -1.06 -11.02
N SER A 83 -0.09 -0.24 -11.99
CA SER A 83 0.72 -0.04 -13.20
C SER A 83 0.81 1.42 -13.57
N ALA A 84 1.87 1.78 -14.27
CA ALA A 84 2.07 3.12 -14.80
C ALA A 84 2.39 3.04 -16.28
N MET A 85 1.75 3.84 -17.10
CA MET A 85 1.99 3.95 -18.54
C MET A 85 2.44 5.36 -18.88
N SER A 86 3.37 5.52 -19.83
CA SER A 86 3.72 6.84 -20.35
C SER A 86 2.63 7.39 -21.26
N SER A 87 2.72 8.68 -21.62
CA SER A 87 1.90 9.33 -22.64
C SER A 87 2.02 8.73 -24.05
N THR A 88 2.94 7.78 -24.25
CA THR A 88 3.16 7.06 -25.52
C THR A 88 2.83 5.57 -25.37
N ASP A 89 1.95 5.22 -24.43
CA ASP A 89 1.48 3.86 -24.14
C ASP A 89 2.59 2.86 -23.75
N LYS A 90 3.75 3.35 -23.29
CA LYS A 90 4.84 2.49 -22.82
C LYS A 90 4.63 2.15 -21.34
N LEU A 91 4.56 0.86 -21.01
CA LEU A 91 4.51 0.40 -19.62
C LEU A 91 5.80 0.80 -18.90
N LEU A 92 5.69 1.64 -17.88
CA LEU A 92 6.79 2.12 -17.03
C LEU A 92 7.01 1.19 -15.83
N MET A 93 5.91 0.72 -15.22
CA MET A 93 5.91 -0.09 -14.01
C MET A 93 4.67 -0.99 -14.00
N ARG A 94 4.79 -2.18 -13.43
CA ARG A 94 3.66 -3.01 -12.98
C ARG A 94 4.04 -3.78 -11.74
N GLN A 95 3.26 -3.66 -10.67
CA GLN A 95 3.49 -4.31 -9.39
C GLN A 95 2.17 -4.81 -8.80
N GLU A 96 2.24 -5.94 -8.14
CA GLU A 96 1.19 -6.45 -7.28
C GLU A 96 1.51 -6.05 -5.84
N ILE A 97 0.56 -5.39 -5.19
CA ILE A 97 0.76 -4.75 -3.90
C ILE A 97 -0.35 -5.20 -2.97
N TYR A 98 0.03 -5.83 -1.87
CA TYR A 98 -0.91 -6.20 -0.81
C TYR A 98 -0.94 -5.11 0.27
N LEU A 99 -2.11 -4.62 0.63
CA LEU A 99 -2.32 -3.62 1.69
C LEU A 99 -3.16 -4.21 2.83
N ASN A 100 -2.66 -4.08 4.05
CA ASN A 100 -3.46 -4.27 5.25
C ASN A 100 -4.37 -3.04 5.49
N PRO A 101 -5.47 -3.19 6.25
CA PRO A 101 -6.26 -2.04 6.70
C PRO A 101 -5.39 -1.03 7.46
N GLY A 102 -5.52 0.26 7.11
CA GLY A 102 -4.73 1.35 7.69
C GLY A 102 -3.29 1.43 7.19
N GLU A 103 -2.86 0.53 6.30
CA GLU A 103 -1.51 0.53 5.77
C GLU A 103 -1.34 1.60 4.70
N THR A 104 -0.21 2.31 4.77
CA THR A 104 0.26 3.19 3.70
C THR A 104 1.45 2.55 2.99
N LYS A 105 1.41 2.49 1.66
CA LYS A 105 2.57 2.11 0.84
C LYS A 105 2.95 3.22 -0.11
N GLU A 106 4.26 3.43 -0.18
CA GLU A 106 4.88 4.37 -1.11
C GLU A 106 5.35 3.64 -2.36
N ILE A 107 5.06 4.23 -3.52
CA ILE A 107 5.34 3.65 -4.84
C ILE A 107 6.20 4.64 -5.63
N ASP A 108 7.40 4.21 -5.99
CA ASP A 108 8.28 4.94 -6.89
C ASP A 108 8.02 4.53 -8.34
N VAL A 109 7.53 5.47 -9.15
CA VAL A 109 7.15 5.24 -10.55
C VAL A 109 8.33 5.42 -11.51
N SER A 110 9.48 5.92 -11.03
CA SER A 110 10.66 6.19 -11.87
C SER A 110 11.41 4.95 -12.33
N THR A 111 11.14 3.78 -11.76
CA THR A 111 11.92 2.57 -12.01
C THR A 111 11.12 1.48 -12.71
N TYR A 112 11.69 0.97 -13.81
CA TYR A 112 11.37 -0.37 -14.31
C TYR A 112 11.79 -1.39 -13.25
N SER A 113 10.87 -1.86 -12.42
CA SER A 113 11.09 -3.06 -11.62
C SER A 113 10.64 -4.29 -12.43
N LYS A 114 11.61 -5.16 -12.70
CA LYS A 114 11.41 -6.48 -13.30
C LYS A 114 10.77 -7.39 -12.23
N SER A 115 9.45 -7.35 -12.08
CA SER A 115 8.62 -8.26 -11.25
C SER A 115 8.92 -8.31 -9.73
N PRO A 116 7.92 -8.73 -8.92
CA PRO A 116 7.92 -8.54 -7.47
C PRO A 116 8.66 -9.69 -6.74
N VAL A 117 9.54 -9.35 -5.79
CA VAL A 117 9.93 -10.28 -4.73
C VAL A 117 8.86 -10.16 -3.65
N GLU A 118 8.04 -11.20 -3.56
CA GLU A 118 7.13 -11.46 -2.45
C GLU A 118 7.96 -11.64 -1.16
N THR A 119 8.04 -10.61 -0.32
CA THR A 119 8.37 -10.81 1.10
C THR A 119 7.07 -10.76 1.90
N LYS A 120 6.46 -11.94 2.04
CA LYS A 120 5.54 -12.30 3.12
C LYS A 120 6.08 -11.74 4.45
N PRO A 121 5.24 -11.19 5.35
CA PRO A 121 5.71 -10.71 6.65
C PRO A 121 6.43 -11.84 7.38
N GLU A 122 7.65 -11.53 7.79
CA GLU A 122 8.59 -12.39 8.49
C GLU A 122 7.95 -12.82 9.81
N GLU A 123 7.45 -14.06 9.84
CA GLU A 123 7.00 -14.73 11.05
C GLU A 123 8.21 -14.83 11.98
N THR A 124 8.21 -13.98 13.00
CA THR A 124 9.29 -13.85 13.98
C THR A 124 9.36 -15.13 14.79
N THR A 125 10.06 -16.14 14.29
CA THR A 125 10.47 -17.26 15.12
C THR A 125 11.60 -16.72 16.00
N GLN A 126 11.22 -16.24 17.18
CA GLN A 126 12.14 -15.98 18.26
C GLN A 126 12.92 -17.26 18.51
N ILE A 127 14.21 -17.27 18.15
CA ILE A 127 15.15 -18.31 18.55
C ILE A 127 15.75 -17.84 19.88
N PRO A 128 15.39 -18.42 21.04
CA PRO A 128 16.12 -18.12 22.24
C PRO A 128 17.45 -18.89 22.23
N GLY A 129 18.53 -18.13 22.40
CA GLY A 129 19.64 -18.56 23.26
C GLY A 129 20.71 -19.45 22.65
N TRP A 130 21.93 -18.91 22.65
CA TRP A 130 23.19 -19.55 22.31
C TRP A 130 23.65 -20.59 23.36
N GLN A 131 24.53 -21.50 22.90
CA GLN A 131 25.54 -22.29 23.64
C GLN A 131 25.18 -23.75 24.02
N GLU A 132 26.20 -24.63 23.93
CA GLU A 132 26.18 -26.11 23.99
C GLU A 132 25.51 -26.77 22.76
N ILE A 133 26.23 -27.34 21.78
CA ILE A 133 27.05 -28.56 21.90
C ILE A 133 28.22 -28.50 20.90
N LYS A 134 29.33 -27.84 21.27
CA LYS A 134 30.65 -28.30 20.80
C LYS A 134 31.17 -29.26 21.86
N GLU A 135 31.71 -30.39 21.39
CA GLU A 135 32.25 -31.50 22.18
C GLU A 135 31.26 -32.47 22.84
N LYS A 136 30.91 -33.54 22.09
CA LYS A 136 31.07 -34.89 22.64
C LYS A 136 31.30 -35.92 21.55
N LYS A 137 32.50 -36.50 21.64
CA LYS A 137 32.89 -37.87 21.27
C LYS A 137 33.06 -38.22 19.78
N LYS A 138 34.29 -37.99 19.32
CA LYS A 138 35.17 -39.08 18.83
C LYS A 138 34.90 -40.38 19.60
N ARG A 139 34.47 -41.45 18.91
CA ARG A 139 34.96 -42.85 18.99
C ARG A 139 34.01 -43.79 18.24
N ASN A 140 34.63 -44.70 17.48
CA ASN A 140 34.08 -45.93 16.87
C ASN A 140 33.41 -45.82 15.49
N ILE A 141 34.24 -45.70 14.45
CA ILE A 141 34.00 -46.43 13.21
C ILE A 141 35.02 -47.57 13.19
N LYS A 142 34.54 -48.79 13.39
CA LYS A 142 35.28 -50.04 13.14
C LYS A 142 34.69 -50.58 11.84
N VAL A 143 35.46 -50.57 10.76
CA VAL A 143 35.10 -51.27 9.53
C VAL A 143 36.35 -51.97 9.03
N LEU A 144 36.27 -53.31 9.12
CA LEU A 144 37.05 -54.38 8.49
C LEU A 144 38.56 -54.42 8.79
#